data_AF-A0A7S1CQS9-F1
#
_entry.id   AF-A0A7S1CQS9-F1
#
_cell.length_a   1.000
_cell.length_b   1.000
_cell.length_c   1.000
_cell.angle_alpha   90.00
_cell.angle_beta   90.00
_cell.angle_gamma   90.00
#
_symmetry.space_group_name_H-M   'P 1'
#
loop_
_entity.id
_entity.type
_entity.pdbx_description
1 polymer ?
#
loop_
_entity_poly.entity_id
_entity_poly.type
_entity_poly.pdbx_seq_one_letter_code
_entity_poly.pdbx_strand_id
1 'polypeptide(L)'
;KADYVVNCAGMWARQLGEMSGVSVPNQAAEHYYLITDAMAEVDPMWPVLEDPSSYAYIRPEGAGLMVGLFEAVAAAWNVDRIPNDFSFGEITPDWERMTPYLEAAMSRVPATLDAG
;
A
#
# COMPACT_ATOMS: atom_id res chain seq x y z
N LYS A 1 -29.69 12.55 16.66
CA LYS A 1 -29.63 11.24 17.37
C LYS A 1 -29.84 10.15 16.34
N ALA A 2 -29.20 9.00 16.53
CA ALA A 2 -29.38 7.83 15.70
C ALA A 2 -29.61 6.63 16.62
N ASP A 3 -30.45 5.67 16.20
CA ASP A 3 -30.69 4.43 16.94
C ASP A 3 -29.50 3.46 16.83
N TYR A 4 -28.77 3.54 15.73
CA TYR A 4 -27.57 2.75 15.45
C TYR A 4 -26.47 3.62 14.83
N VAL A 5 -25.22 3.27 15.12
CA VAL A 5 -24.03 3.88 14.53
C VAL A 5 -23.13 2.75 14.02
N VAL A 6 -22.60 2.90 12.81
CA VAL A 6 -21.66 1.94 12.20
C VAL A 6 -20.29 2.61 12.08
N ASN A 7 -19.26 1.98 12.64
CA ASN A 7 -17.88 2.46 12.52
C ASN A 7 -17.27 1.97 11.19
N CYS A 8 -17.11 2.90 10.24
CA CYS A 8 -16.43 2.67 8.95
C CYS A 8 -15.19 3.56 8.81
N ALA A 9 -14.53 3.89 9.93
CA ALA A 9 -13.47 4.90 9.96
C ALA A 9 -12.09 4.39 9.50
N GLY A 10 -12.00 3.27 8.77
CA GLY A 10 -10.75 2.72 8.26
C GLY A 10 -9.67 2.57 9.35
N MET A 11 -8.48 3.12 9.12
CA MET A 11 -7.38 3.09 10.09
C MET A 11 -7.68 3.80 11.42
N TRP A 12 -8.64 4.75 11.45
CA TRP A 12 -9.08 5.42 12.68
C TRP A 12 -10.09 4.61 13.50
N ALA A 13 -10.52 3.43 13.04
CA ALA A 13 -11.55 2.64 13.70
C ALA A 13 -11.23 2.34 15.18
N ARG A 14 -9.95 2.07 15.50
CA ARG A 14 -9.47 1.87 16.88
C ARG A 14 -9.69 3.10 17.75
N GLN A 15 -9.23 4.26 17.32
CA GLN A 15 -9.37 5.52 18.05
C GLN A 15 -10.82 5.95 18.24
N LEU A 16 -11.67 5.71 17.24
CA LEU A 16 -13.10 6.00 17.34
C LEU A 16 -13.78 5.05 18.34
N GLY A 17 -13.41 3.77 18.36
CA GLY A 17 -13.90 2.80 19.34
C GLY A 17 -13.55 3.16 20.79
N GLU A 18 -12.32 3.62 21.02
CA GLU A 18 -11.83 4.04 22.35
C GLU A 18 -12.70 5.13 22.98
N MET A 19 -13.26 6.04 22.18
CA MET A 19 -14.17 7.10 22.66
C MET A 19 -15.44 6.56 23.32
N SER A 20 -15.80 5.30 23.02
CA SER A 20 -16.96 4.59 23.58
C SER A 20 -16.55 3.40 24.46
N GLY A 21 -15.27 3.30 24.84
CA GLY A 21 -14.75 2.18 25.65
C GLY A 21 -14.70 0.84 24.92
N VAL A 22 -14.75 0.84 23.58
CA VAL A 22 -14.68 -0.38 22.76
C VAL A 22 -13.27 -0.56 22.22
N SER A 23 -12.67 -1.72 22.48
CA SER A 23 -11.39 -2.09 21.87
C SER A 23 -11.61 -2.66 20.47
N VAL A 24 -10.98 -2.06 19.47
CA VAL A 24 -10.94 -2.57 18.08
C VAL A 24 -9.49 -2.97 17.77
N PRO A 25 -9.19 -4.25 17.51
CA PRO A 25 -7.83 -4.73 17.25
C PRO A 25 -7.40 -4.39 15.81
N ASN A 26 -7.16 -3.10 15.56
CA ASN A 26 -6.79 -2.56 14.25
C ASN A 26 -5.53 -1.70 14.35
N GLN A 27 -4.48 -2.10 13.63
CA GLN A 27 -3.21 -1.39 13.52
C GLN A 27 -2.96 -1.04 12.05
N ALA A 28 -2.65 0.22 11.76
CA ALA A 28 -2.25 0.61 10.41
C ALA A 28 -0.87 0.04 10.09
N ALA A 29 -0.72 -0.49 8.88
CA ALA A 29 0.54 -0.94 8.34
C ALA A 29 0.97 -0.02 7.20
N GLU A 30 2.28 0.15 7.03
CA GLU A 30 2.85 0.78 5.85
C GLU A 30 2.68 -0.16 4.65
N HIS A 31 2.44 0.41 3.47
CA HIS A 31 2.25 -0.32 2.22
C HIS A 31 2.77 0.52 1.06
N TYR A 32 3.57 -0.07 0.19
CA TYR A 32 4.30 0.65 -0.85
C TYR A 32 3.94 0.17 -2.25
N TYR A 33 3.92 1.11 -3.18
CA TYR A 33 3.91 0.85 -4.60
C TYR A 33 4.75 1.90 -5.33
N LEU A 34 5.30 1.52 -6.49
CA LEU A 34 5.87 2.42 -7.47
C LEU A 34 4.98 2.46 -8.71
N ILE A 35 4.93 3.61 -9.36
CA ILE A 35 4.32 3.77 -10.68
C ILE A 35 5.45 4.13 -11.63
N THR A 36 5.63 3.35 -12.69
CA THR A 36 6.64 3.64 -13.71
C THR A 36 6.21 4.82 -14.58
N ASP A 37 7.16 5.38 -15.31
CA ASP A 37 6.86 6.22 -16.46
C ASP A 37 6.08 5.44 -17.54
N ALA A 38 5.60 6.16 -18.56
CA ALA A 38 4.86 5.57 -19.67
C ALA A 38 5.71 4.54 -20.43
N MET A 39 5.14 3.36 -20.63
CA MET A 39 5.76 2.23 -21.32
C MET A 39 4.92 1.87 -22.55
N ALA A 40 5.49 2.00 -23.75
CA ALA A 40 4.74 1.87 -25.01
C ALA A 40 4.13 0.48 -25.20
N GLU A 41 4.69 -0.55 -24.58
CA GLU A 41 4.19 -1.93 -24.70
C GLU A 41 2.99 -2.20 -23.78
N VAL A 42 2.73 -1.37 -22.77
CA VAL A 42 1.71 -1.64 -21.75
C VAL A 42 0.31 -1.47 -22.33
N ASP A 43 -0.47 -2.54 -22.28
CA ASP A 43 -1.90 -2.52 -22.57
C ASP A 43 -2.69 -2.39 -21.25
N PRO A 44 -3.58 -1.38 -21.11
CA PRO A 44 -4.46 -1.23 -19.94
C PRO A 44 -5.35 -2.45 -19.65
N MET A 45 -5.54 -3.35 -20.63
CA MET A 45 -6.31 -4.59 -20.49
C MET A 45 -5.51 -5.78 -19.98
N TRP A 46 -4.20 -5.63 -19.75
CA TRP A 46 -3.41 -6.70 -19.16
C TRP A 46 -3.92 -7.09 -17.78
N PRO A 47 -3.81 -8.38 -17.41
CA PRO A 47 -4.23 -8.84 -16.10
C PRO A 47 -3.32 -8.28 -15.00
N VAL A 48 -3.81 -8.34 -13.76
CA VAL A 48 -2.96 -8.20 -12.58
C VAL A 48 -2.08 -9.45 -12.48
N LEU A 49 -0.78 -9.26 -12.41
CA LEU A 49 0.18 -10.30 -12.05
C LEU A 49 0.35 -10.28 -10.54
N GLU A 50 0.26 -11.44 -9.90
CA GLU A 50 0.54 -11.61 -8.48
C GLU A 50 1.68 -12.62 -8.33
N ASP A 51 2.74 -12.24 -7.62
CA ASP A 51 3.90 -13.06 -7.32
C ASP A 51 4.19 -13.05 -5.81
N PRO A 52 3.55 -13.94 -5.05
CA PRO A 52 3.79 -14.04 -3.61
C PRO A 52 5.22 -14.46 -3.27
N SER A 53 5.96 -15.08 -4.21
CA SER A 53 7.35 -15.51 -3.96
C SER A 53 8.33 -14.35 -3.92
N SER A 54 7.99 -13.25 -4.59
CA SER A 54 8.72 -11.98 -4.54
C SER A 54 7.96 -10.89 -3.78
N TYR A 55 6.89 -11.26 -3.06
CA TYR A 55 6.06 -10.31 -2.31
C TYR A 55 5.47 -9.20 -3.17
N ALA A 56 5.09 -9.48 -4.42
CA ALA A 56 4.75 -8.45 -5.39
C ALA A 56 3.39 -8.66 -6.05
N TYR A 57 2.78 -7.55 -6.47
CA TYR A 57 1.74 -7.53 -7.48
C TYR A 57 2.03 -6.42 -8.49
N ILE A 58 1.75 -6.69 -9.76
CA ILE A 58 2.04 -5.77 -10.86
C ILE A 58 0.81 -5.64 -11.74
N ARG A 59 0.44 -4.42 -12.09
CA ARG A 59 -0.72 -4.17 -12.97
C ARG A 59 -0.52 -2.91 -13.80
N PRO A 60 -1.24 -2.77 -14.93
CA PRO A 60 -1.32 -1.49 -15.62
C PRO A 60 -1.83 -0.38 -14.70
N GLU A 61 -1.20 0.79 -14.78
CA GLU A 61 -1.62 2.03 -14.13
C GLU A 61 -1.24 3.21 -15.04
N GLY A 62 -2.21 4.03 -15.43
CA GLY A 62 -1.98 5.09 -16.42
C GLY A 62 -1.45 4.54 -17.75
N ALA A 63 -0.29 5.03 -18.20
CA ALA A 63 0.40 4.58 -19.40
C ALA A 63 1.58 3.63 -19.10
N GLY A 64 1.74 3.22 -17.85
CA GLY A 64 2.84 2.36 -17.38
C GLY A 64 2.33 1.27 -16.45
N LEU A 65 3.20 0.82 -15.54
CA LEU A 65 2.90 -0.23 -14.57
C LEU A 65 2.94 0.32 -13.15
N MET A 66 2.06 -0.20 -12.30
CA MET A 66 2.20 -0.13 -10.85
C MET A 66 2.86 -1.42 -10.35
N VAL A 67 3.94 -1.29 -9.59
CA VAL A 67 4.62 -2.38 -8.88
C VAL A 67 4.37 -2.19 -7.39
N GLY A 68 3.51 -3.03 -6.80
CA GLY A 68 3.19 -2.99 -5.38
C GLY A 68 3.78 -4.15 -4.60
N LEU A 69 4.02 -3.92 -3.31
CA LEU A 69 4.72 -4.87 -2.43
C LEU A 69 3.87 -5.32 -1.25
N PHE A 70 4.03 -6.56 -0.82
CA PHE A 70 3.48 -7.12 0.43
C PHE A 70 4.60 -7.79 1.23
N GLU A 71 5.46 -6.99 1.84
CA GLU A 71 6.64 -7.47 2.56
C GLU A 71 6.34 -8.60 3.54
N ALA A 72 7.30 -9.50 3.72
CA ALA A 72 7.20 -10.63 4.63
C ALA A 72 6.89 -10.19 6.08
N VAL A 73 7.43 -9.03 6.47
CA VAL A 73 7.24 -8.43 7.79
C VAL A 73 6.75 -7.00 7.58
N ALA A 74 5.47 -6.77 7.89
CA ALA A 74 4.87 -5.44 7.77
C ALA A 74 5.42 -4.47 8.83
N ALA A 75 5.66 -3.22 8.43
CA ALA A 75 5.94 -2.13 9.35
C ALA A 75 4.63 -1.52 9.87
N ALA A 76 4.53 -1.35 11.19
CA ALA A 76 3.39 -0.68 11.80
C ALA A 76 3.54 0.84 11.67
N TRP A 77 2.52 1.51 11.13
CA TRP A 77 2.49 2.96 11.00
C TRP A 77 1.76 3.60 12.18
N ASN A 78 2.37 4.61 12.82
CA ASN A 78 1.76 5.40 13.89
C ASN A 78 1.09 4.54 15.00
N VAL A 79 1.89 3.68 15.64
CA VAL A 79 1.44 2.70 16.65
C VAL A 79 0.54 3.31 17.72
N ASP A 80 0.90 4.47 18.25
CA ASP A 80 0.12 5.13 19.29
C ASP A 80 -1.21 5.67 18.76
N ARG A 81 -1.16 6.49 17.70
CA ARG A 81 -2.33 7.20 17.17
C ARG A 81 -2.10 7.69 15.73
N ILE A 82 -3.04 7.38 14.83
CA ILE A 82 -3.18 7.99 13.50
C ILE A 82 -3.52 9.48 13.65
N PRO A 83 -2.83 10.39 12.92
CA PRO A 83 -3.13 11.82 12.93
C PRO A 83 -4.58 12.11 12.52
N ASN A 84 -5.20 13.10 13.15
CA ASN A 84 -6.60 13.45 12.89
C ASN A 84 -6.80 14.21 11.58
N ASP A 85 -5.74 14.81 11.05
CA ASP A 85 -5.71 15.66 9.86
C ASP A 85 -5.08 14.97 8.64
N PHE A 86 -4.64 13.72 8.77
CA PHE A 86 -4.10 12.96 7.64
C PHE A 86 -5.21 12.61 6.65
N SER A 87 -5.05 13.02 5.40
CA SER A 87 -5.96 12.66 4.30
C SER A 87 -5.24 12.84 2.98
N PHE A 88 -5.46 11.91 2.04
CA PHE A 88 -4.86 11.94 0.69
C PHE A 88 -3.34 12.18 0.70
N GLY A 89 -2.65 11.71 1.74
CA GLY A 89 -1.23 11.90 1.95
C GLY A 89 -0.45 10.64 1.63
N GLU A 90 0.85 10.82 1.47
CA GLU A 90 1.84 9.75 1.35
C GLU A 90 2.73 9.74 2.59
N ILE A 91 3.33 8.60 2.86
CA ILE A 91 4.33 8.44 3.92
C ILE A 91 5.73 8.52 3.30
N THR A 92 6.71 8.95 4.09
CA THR A 92 8.10 8.95 3.63
C THR A 92 8.55 7.52 3.32
N PRO A 93 9.07 7.25 2.11
CA PRO A 93 9.54 5.92 1.74
C PRO A 93 10.78 5.50 2.52
N ASP A 94 10.75 4.28 3.04
CA ASP A 94 11.88 3.62 3.66
C ASP A 94 12.66 2.82 2.60
N TRP A 95 13.51 3.52 1.86
CA TRP A 95 14.24 2.92 0.73
C TRP A 95 15.19 1.80 1.16
N GLU A 96 15.80 1.88 2.34
CA GLU A 96 16.73 0.85 2.83
C GLU A 96 15.99 -0.49 3.02
N ARG A 97 14.79 -0.44 3.59
CA ARG A 97 13.94 -1.62 3.75
C ARG A 97 13.29 -2.06 2.44
N MET A 98 12.88 -1.13 1.58
CA MET A 98 12.10 -1.44 0.37
C MET A 98 12.94 -1.93 -0.80
N THR A 99 14.17 -1.45 -0.96
CA THR A 99 14.99 -1.71 -2.16
C THR A 99 15.13 -3.20 -2.47
N PRO A 100 15.44 -4.09 -1.50
CA PRO A 100 15.56 -5.52 -1.79
C PRO A 100 14.26 -6.16 -2.32
N TYR A 101 13.09 -5.72 -1.83
CA TYR A 101 11.80 -6.20 -2.30
C TYR A 101 11.47 -5.66 -3.69
N LEU A 102 11.77 -4.38 -3.93
CA LEU A 102 11.59 -3.75 -5.23
C LEU A 102 12.45 -4.42 -6.31
N GLU A 103 13.73 -4.64 -6.05
CA GLU A 103 14.63 -5.33 -6.99
C GLU A 103 14.12 -6.73 -7.34
N ALA A 104 13.67 -7.49 -6.33
CA ALA A 104 13.09 -8.82 -6.55
C ALA A 104 11.80 -8.76 -7.38
N ALA A 105 10.89 -7.84 -7.06
CA ALA A 105 9.64 -7.65 -7.78
C ALA A 105 9.87 -7.21 -9.24
N MET A 106 10.75 -6.23 -9.47
CA MET A 106 11.06 -5.70 -10.79
C MET A 106 11.82 -6.71 -11.66
N SER A 107 12.57 -7.63 -11.07
CA SER A 107 13.18 -8.75 -11.82
C SER A 107 12.16 -9.63 -12.55
N ARG A 108 10.89 -9.65 -12.09
CA ARG A 108 9.82 -10.42 -12.72
C ARG A 108 9.34 -9.79 -14.04
N VAL A 109 9.44 -8.47 -14.16
CA VAL A 109 9.15 -7.67 -15.36
C VAL A 109 10.31 -6.72 -15.61
N PRO A 110 11.44 -7.20 -16.16
CA PRO A 110 12.70 -6.44 -16.21
C PRO A 110 12.60 -5.08 -16.90
N ALA A 111 11.66 -4.89 -17.82
CA ALA A 111 11.41 -3.61 -18.49
C ALA A 111 11.07 -2.47 -17.51
N THR A 112 10.61 -2.79 -16.30
CA THR A 112 10.34 -1.80 -15.25
C THR A 112 11.62 -1.17 -14.67
N LEU A 113 12.78 -1.83 -14.78
CA LEU A 113 14.07 -1.32 -14.27
C LEU A 113 14.57 -0.11 -15.05
N ASP A 114 14.12 0.04 -16.29
CA ASP A 114 14.51 1.13 -17.19
C ASP A 114 13.43 2.23 -17.31
N ALA A 115 12.36 2.16 -16.50
CA ALA A 115 11.17 2.99 -16.61
C ALA A 115 10.91 3.85 -15.36
N GLY A 116 11.59 4.99 -15.26
CA GLY A 116 11.39 6.01 -14.21
C GLY A 116 12.26 7.24 -14.36
#